data_AF-W9XC96-F1
#
_entry.id   AF-W9XC96-F1
#
_cell.length_a   1.000
_cell.length_b   1.000
_cell.length_c   1.000
_cell.angle_alpha   90.00
_cell.angle_beta   90.00
_cell.angle_gamma   90.00
#
_symmetry.space_group_name_H-M   'P 1'
#
loop_
_entity.id
_entity.type
_entity.pdbx_description
1 polymer ?
#
loop_
_entity_poly.entity_id
_entity_poly.type
_entity_poly.pdbx_seq_one_letter_code
_entity_poly.pdbx_strand_id
1 'polypeptide(L)'
;MSNENPTLVWSPYPPPSHPQKTISQPACLSISIKHPGQDLPLLAFPPFDAGGVHHETVLVACGILVGNHWDGFLSSDREGQHSVSSSEKILREESYYYHPSRQPSELDYAVTPTFEHWRFPYGKLPPSWQQIPSFKQTSQPNDSNLCRVTQFEEGVEDAHLVPSSERRWFDNNLALYMNSARADALKAPVNMIRLRSDIHTVFDAKRFAIVPLDGRLIVYCLNYQLGSQFADLYHGVEIHQIRASPPVCQFLFARFAYTVFDTLRGFLVLNIPKKLRLFMNNQMETELCNPERCWRFAQYTACQGKSASASASPRKRPYPDAGPAYSDDDGMEEEFRGRKKSRSDETSSSADLSVKTPETTPFPASKIGKTTHVDNGDEHLILSSQGRGWGTAG
;
A
#
# COMPACT_ATOMS: atom_id res chain seq x y z
N MET A 1 -7.87 -49.55 42.02
CA MET A 1 -9.13 -49.05 41.44
C MET A 1 -9.04 -47.54 41.40
N SER A 2 -8.51 -47.00 40.31
CA SER A 2 -8.37 -45.56 40.08
C SER A 2 -9.50 -45.12 39.13
N ASN A 3 -10.47 -44.41 39.69
CA ASN A 3 -11.49 -43.67 38.96
C ASN A 3 -10.81 -42.52 38.21
N GLU A 4 -10.67 -42.63 36.90
CA GLU A 4 -10.45 -41.46 36.05
C GLU A 4 -11.81 -40.87 35.71
N ASN A 5 -12.11 -39.69 36.25
CA ASN A 5 -13.22 -38.86 35.78
C ASN A 5 -12.83 -38.34 34.38
N PRO A 6 -13.61 -38.60 33.33
CA PRO A 6 -13.31 -38.05 32.02
C PRO A 6 -13.51 -36.53 32.05
N THR A 7 -12.44 -35.78 31.80
CA THR A 7 -12.50 -34.33 31.55
C THR A 7 -13.40 -34.09 30.35
N LEU A 8 -14.59 -33.52 30.62
CA LEU A 8 -15.55 -33.10 29.62
C LEU A 8 -14.94 -31.96 28.78
N VAL A 9 -14.42 -32.28 27.60
CA VAL A 9 -14.04 -31.28 26.60
C VAL A 9 -15.33 -30.71 26.01
N TRP A 10 -15.75 -29.55 26.48
CA TRP A 10 -16.81 -28.77 25.84
C TRP A 10 -16.26 -28.14 24.56
N SER A 11 -16.72 -28.61 23.40
CA SER A 11 -16.69 -27.83 22.15
C SER A 11 -18.12 -27.35 21.87
N PRO A 12 -18.53 -26.18 22.36
CA PRO A 12 -19.90 -25.69 22.18
C PRO A 12 -20.21 -25.26 20.73
N TYR A 13 -19.23 -25.31 19.82
CA TYR A 13 -19.43 -24.91 18.44
C TYR A 13 -19.27 -26.11 17.50
N PRO A 14 -20.22 -26.31 16.56
CA PRO A 14 -19.96 -27.17 15.42
C PRO A 14 -18.71 -26.68 14.67
N PRO A 15 -18.02 -27.54 13.90
CA PRO A 15 -16.95 -27.12 13.01
C PRO A 15 -17.46 -25.94 12.17
N PRO A 16 -16.67 -24.87 11.98
CA PRO A 16 -17.08 -23.73 11.19
C PRO A 16 -17.54 -24.19 9.80
N SER A 17 -18.84 -24.16 9.57
CA SER A 17 -19.46 -24.45 8.28
C SER A 17 -19.83 -23.13 7.63
N HIS A 18 -19.04 -22.69 6.66
CA HIS A 18 -19.45 -21.58 5.81
C HIS A 18 -20.45 -22.11 4.79
N PRO A 19 -21.69 -21.59 4.72
CA PRO A 19 -22.59 -21.97 3.63
C PRO A 19 -21.89 -21.65 2.32
N GLN A 20 -21.59 -22.70 1.57
CA GLN A 20 -20.87 -22.61 0.30
C GLN A 20 -21.82 -21.99 -0.72
N LYS A 21 -22.00 -20.66 -0.68
CA LYS A 21 -22.67 -19.95 -1.76
C LYS A 21 -21.78 -20.10 -2.98
N THR A 22 -22.31 -20.74 -4.01
CA THR A 22 -21.72 -20.74 -5.34
C THR A 22 -21.64 -19.29 -5.78
N ILE A 23 -20.46 -18.66 -5.61
CA ILE A 23 -20.20 -17.35 -6.18
C ILE A 23 -20.04 -17.60 -7.67
N SER A 24 -21.09 -17.35 -8.44
CA SER A 24 -20.97 -17.20 -9.88
C SER A 24 -19.96 -16.08 -10.12
N GLN A 25 -18.73 -16.40 -10.48
CA GLN A 25 -17.76 -15.40 -10.89
C GLN A 25 -18.35 -14.68 -12.12
N PRO A 26 -18.65 -13.38 -12.02
CA PRO A 26 -19.00 -12.62 -13.20
C PRO A 26 -17.86 -12.75 -14.21
N ALA A 27 -18.18 -12.74 -15.51
CA ALA A 27 -17.15 -12.63 -16.54
C ALA A 27 -16.20 -11.47 -16.18
N CYS A 28 -14.91 -11.65 -16.48
CA CYS A 28 -13.87 -10.67 -16.21
C CYS A 28 -14.11 -9.39 -17.06
N LEU A 29 -15.03 -8.54 -16.61
CA LEU A 29 -15.29 -7.23 -17.20
C LEU A 29 -14.29 -6.27 -16.57
N SER A 30 -13.43 -5.70 -17.39
CA SER A 30 -12.50 -4.64 -17.02
C SER A 30 -12.51 -3.57 -18.09
N ILE A 31 -12.49 -2.31 -17.68
CA ILE A 31 -12.37 -1.17 -18.60
C ILE A 31 -10.89 -0.95 -18.88
N SER A 32 -10.50 -1.03 -20.15
CA SER A 32 -9.11 -0.92 -20.59
C SER A 32 -8.80 0.49 -21.06
N ILE A 33 -7.77 1.10 -20.50
CA ILE A 33 -7.18 2.32 -21.03
C ILE A 33 -5.98 1.94 -21.88
N LYS A 34 -5.98 2.35 -23.14
CA LYS A 34 -5.02 1.92 -24.15
C LYS A 34 -4.02 3.02 -24.48
N HIS A 35 -2.85 2.57 -24.91
CA HIS A 35 -1.80 3.42 -25.48
C HIS A 35 -2.05 3.60 -26.99
N PRO A 36 -2.33 4.81 -27.50
CA PRO A 36 -2.74 5.02 -28.89
C PRO A 36 -1.64 4.65 -29.91
N GLY A 37 -0.37 4.87 -29.62
CA GLY A 37 0.72 4.51 -30.54
C GLY A 37 0.83 3.00 -30.78
N GLN A 38 0.47 2.18 -29.79
CA GLN A 38 0.69 0.74 -29.82
C GLN A 38 -0.63 -0.07 -29.89
N ASP A 39 -1.77 0.58 -29.62
CA ASP A 39 -3.08 -0.06 -29.45
C ASP A 39 -3.06 -1.22 -28.43
N LEU A 40 -2.37 -1.00 -27.31
CA LEU A 40 -2.24 -1.98 -26.23
C LEU A 40 -2.84 -1.45 -24.92
N PRO A 41 -3.46 -2.31 -24.09
CA PRO A 41 -3.88 -1.94 -22.74
C PRO A 41 -2.70 -1.43 -21.90
N LEU A 42 -2.76 -0.16 -21.54
CA LEU A 42 -1.83 0.50 -20.62
C LEU A 42 -2.22 0.23 -19.17
N LEU A 43 -3.51 0.40 -18.86
CA LEU A 43 -4.12 0.16 -17.56
C LEU A 43 -5.45 -0.57 -17.76
N ALA A 44 -5.84 -1.42 -16.80
CA ALA A 44 -7.15 -2.05 -16.76
C ALA A 44 -7.76 -1.84 -15.38
N PHE A 45 -9.01 -1.41 -15.36
CA PHE A 45 -9.72 -1.09 -14.13
C PHE A 45 -10.99 -1.93 -14.01
N PRO A 46 -11.27 -2.52 -12.84
CA PRO A 46 -12.54 -3.17 -12.58
C PRO A 46 -13.67 -2.12 -12.45
N PRO A 47 -14.85 -2.35 -13.06
CA PRO A 47 -15.93 -1.37 -13.14
C PRO A 47 -16.78 -1.30 -11.85
N PHE A 48 -16.16 -0.94 -10.72
CA PHE A 48 -16.82 -0.89 -9.41
C PHE A 48 -17.72 0.34 -9.21
N ASP A 49 -17.54 1.41 -9.98
CA ASP A 49 -18.31 2.65 -9.84
C ASP A 49 -19.59 2.61 -10.69
N ALA A 50 -20.68 2.05 -10.16
CA ALA A 50 -21.97 1.95 -10.88
C ALA A 50 -21.84 1.33 -12.28
N GLY A 51 -21.06 0.25 -12.39
CA GLY A 51 -20.76 -0.44 -13.64
C GLY A 51 -19.69 0.24 -14.49
N GLY A 52 -18.95 1.21 -13.94
CA GLY A 52 -17.88 1.92 -14.62
C GLY A 52 -16.71 2.26 -13.70
N VAL A 53 -15.89 3.23 -14.11
CA VAL A 53 -14.72 3.70 -13.34
C VAL A 53 -14.68 5.22 -13.28
N HIS A 54 -14.25 5.76 -12.15
CA HIS A 54 -14.16 7.21 -11.96
C HIS A 54 -13.17 7.87 -12.94
N HIS A 55 -13.69 8.77 -13.77
CA HIS A 55 -12.96 9.40 -14.88
C HIS A 55 -11.70 10.14 -14.41
N GLU A 56 -11.80 11.01 -13.40
CA GLU A 56 -10.65 11.77 -12.91
C GLU A 56 -9.57 10.86 -12.33
N THR A 57 -9.95 9.80 -11.59
CA THR A 57 -9.00 8.84 -11.02
C THR A 57 -8.19 8.16 -12.13
N VAL A 58 -8.86 7.79 -13.22
CA VAL A 58 -8.22 7.19 -14.39
C VAL A 58 -7.27 8.17 -15.08
N LEU A 59 -7.69 9.43 -15.28
CA LEU A 59 -6.84 10.47 -15.87
C LEU A 59 -5.57 10.69 -15.05
N VAL A 60 -5.69 10.80 -13.73
CA VAL A 60 -4.53 10.99 -12.85
C VAL A 60 -3.61 9.76 -12.90
N ALA A 61 -4.16 8.54 -12.88
CA ALA A 61 -3.38 7.32 -13.02
C ALA A 61 -2.56 7.31 -14.33
N CYS A 62 -3.18 7.69 -15.45
CA CYS A 62 -2.49 7.79 -16.73
C CYS A 62 -1.44 8.91 -16.73
N GLY A 63 -1.76 10.07 -16.17
CA GLY A 63 -0.83 11.20 -16.03
C GLY A 63 0.43 10.83 -15.25
N ILE A 64 0.31 10.01 -14.19
CA ILE A 64 1.46 9.48 -13.43
C ILE A 64 2.39 8.70 -14.36
N LEU A 65 1.84 7.81 -15.19
CA LEU A 65 2.60 6.95 -16.10
C LEU A 65 3.37 7.73 -17.18
N VAL A 66 2.88 8.88 -17.60
CA VAL A 66 3.54 9.70 -18.63
C VAL A 66 4.42 10.80 -18.06
N GLY A 67 4.71 10.79 -16.76
CA GLY A 67 5.62 11.75 -16.13
C GLY A 67 4.92 13.00 -15.58
N ASN A 68 3.72 12.84 -15.03
CA ASN A 68 2.92 13.88 -14.39
C ASN A 68 2.31 14.91 -15.36
N HIS A 69 1.88 14.46 -16.54
CA HIS A 69 1.10 15.30 -17.47
C HIS A 69 -0.37 15.29 -17.02
N TRP A 70 -0.85 16.41 -16.48
CA TRP A 70 -2.23 16.55 -15.97
C TRP A 70 -3.18 17.20 -16.98
N ASP A 71 -2.66 17.60 -18.13
CA ASP A 71 -3.38 18.20 -19.27
C ASP A 71 -3.83 17.16 -20.31
N GLY A 72 -3.61 15.88 -20.04
CA GLY A 72 -4.06 14.77 -20.86
C GLY A 72 -5.59 14.57 -20.85
N PHE A 73 -6.09 13.80 -21.80
CA PHE A 73 -7.51 13.48 -21.94
C PHE A 73 -7.72 12.03 -22.38
N LEU A 74 -8.94 11.53 -22.22
CA LEU A 74 -9.38 10.24 -22.74
C LEU A 74 -10.23 10.43 -23.99
N SER A 75 -10.16 9.48 -24.92
CA SER A 75 -11.01 9.41 -26.11
C SER A 75 -11.56 8.01 -26.33
N SER A 76 -12.66 7.92 -27.08
CA SER A 76 -13.21 6.62 -27.52
C SER A 76 -12.53 6.08 -28.78
N ASP A 77 -11.84 6.92 -29.55
CA ASP A 77 -11.03 6.55 -30.70
C ASP A 77 -9.52 6.75 -30.45
N ARG A 78 -8.72 6.05 -31.26
CA ARG A 78 -7.27 6.02 -31.16
C ARG A 78 -6.62 7.36 -31.55
N GLU A 79 -7.28 8.13 -32.41
CA GLU A 79 -6.79 9.37 -32.97
C GLU A 79 -7.06 10.59 -32.07
N GLY A 80 -7.86 10.40 -31.01
CA GLY A 80 -8.21 11.45 -30.06
C GLY A 80 -9.29 12.42 -30.55
N GLN A 81 -10.02 12.09 -31.62
CA GLN A 81 -11.01 13.00 -32.23
C GLN A 81 -12.32 13.09 -31.43
N HIS A 82 -12.70 12.00 -30.76
CA HIS A 82 -13.87 11.88 -29.90
C HIS A 82 -13.41 11.85 -28.44
N SER A 83 -12.94 13.00 -27.97
CA SER A 83 -12.60 13.20 -26.56
C SER A 83 -13.82 12.94 -25.68
N VAL A 84 -13.62 12.18 -24.60
CA VAL A 84 -14.59 12.06 -23.52
C VAL A 84 -14.74 13.41 -22.84
N SER A 85 -15.98 13.81 -22.58
CA SER A 85 -16.27 15.08 -21.89
C SER A 85 -15.78 15.05 -20.45
N SER A 86 -15.25 16.17 -19.94
CA SER A 86 -14.93 16.34 -18.52
C SER A 86 -16.16 16.33 -17.61
N SER A 87 -17.37 16.51 -18.17
CA SER A 87 -18.63 16.36 -17.45
C SER A 87 -18.98 14.90 -17.16
N GLU A 88 -18.43 13.95 -17.93
CA GLU A 88 -18.63 12.53 -17.69
C GLU A 88 -17.83 12.13 -16.45
N LYS A 89 -18.50 11.74 -15.37
CA LYS A 89 -17.82 11.33 -14.14
C LYS A 89 -17.40 9.87 -14.16
N ILE A 90 -18.16 9.01 -14.85
CA ILE A 90 -18.00 7.55 -14.79
C ILE A 90 -17.87 6.99 -16.20
N LEU A 91 -16.72 6.41 -16.49
CA LEU A 91 -16.43 5.76 -17.77
C LEU A 91 -17.03 4.35 -17.78
N ARG A 92 -17.76 4.00 -18.84
CA ARG A 92 -18.50 2.71 -18.94
C ARG A 92 -18.22 1.91 -20.21
N GLU A 93 -17.57 2.50 -21.20
CA GLU A 93 -17.18 1.78 -22.40
C GLU A 93 -16.08 0.76 -22.09
N GLU A 94 -15.97 -0.28 -22.91
CA GLU A 94 -14.98 -1.35 -22.72
C GLU A 94 -13.54 -0.84 -22.79
N SER A 95 -13.28 0.17 -23.62
CA SER A 95 -11.96 0.76 -23.73
C SER A 95 -11.95 2.23 -24.12
N TYR A 96 -10.88 2.91 -23.70
CA TYR A 96 -10.57 4.29 -24.03
C TYR A 96 -9.09 4.43 -24.38
N TYR A 97 -8.69 5.50 -25.05
CA TYR A 97 -7.29 5.83 -25.31
C TYR A 97 -6.87 7.03 -24.48
N TYR A 98 -5.69 6.97 -23.88
CA TYR A 98 -5.12 8.11 -23.15
C TYR A 98 -4.17 8.90 -24.03
N HIS A 99 -4.41 10.20 -24.12
CA HIS A 99 -3.60 11.16 -24.86
C HIS A 99 -2.96 12.14 -23.87
N PRO A 100 -1.61 12.22 -23.79
CA PRO A 100 -0.92 13.06 -22.81
C PRO A 100 -1.04 14.56 -23.13
N SER A 101 -1.32 14.91 -24.39
CA SER A 101 -1.57 16.28 -24.83
C SER A 101 -2.52 16.27 -26.03
N ARG A 102 -3.11 17.43 -26.35
CA ARG A 102 -3.96 17.62 -27.56
C ARG A 102 -3.15 17.72 -28.86
N GLN A 103 -1.83 17.60 -28.81
CA GLN A 103 -1.00 17.71 -30.00
C GLN A 103 -0.96 16.37 -30.76
N PRO A 104 -1.32 16.33 -32.06
CA PRO A 104 -1.44 15.08 -32.82
C PRO A 104 -0.15 14.25 -32.94
N SER A 105 1.02 14.84 -32.68
CA SER A 105 2.32 14.20 -32.87
C SER A 105 2.75 13.22 -31.78
N GLU A 106 2.00 13.11 -30.67
CA GLU A 106 2.44 12.36 -29.48
C GLU A 106 1.72 11.02 -29.28
N LEU A 107 1.19 10.39 -30.33
CA LEU A 107 0.52 9.09 -30.19
C LEU A 107 1.45 8.00 -29.61
N ASP A 108 2.72 8.02 -29.96
CA ASP A 108 3.74 7.08 -29.45
C ASP A 108 4.59 7.71 -28.33
N TYR A 109 3.95 8.00 -27.20
CA TYR A 109 4.60 8.60 -26.04
C TYR A 109 5.38 7.57 -25.20
N ALA A 110 6.32 8.08 -24.39
CA ALA A 110 7.11 7.23 -23.49
C ALA A 110 6.39 7.01 -22.16
N VAL A 111 6.41 5.77 -21.66
CA VAL A 111 5.80 5.39 -20.38
C VAL A 111 6.86 5.17 -19.31
N THR A 112 6.69 5.74 -18.12
CA THR A 112 7.53 5.42 -16.96
C THR A 112 7.24 3.99 -16.48
N PRO A 113 8.23 3.09 -16.39
CA PRO A 113 7.94 1.67 -16.20
C PRO A 113 7.78 1.25 -14.74
N THR A 114 8.36 1.97 -13.79
CA THR A 114 8.33 1.60 -12.36
C THR A 114 8.27 2.85 -11.49
N PHE A 115 7.87 2.66 -10.24
CA PHE A 115 7.88 3.72 -9.23
C PHE A 115 9.28 4.31 -9.03
N GLU A 116 10.33 3.49 -9.10
CA GLU A 116 11.73 3.96 -8.95
C GLU A 116 12.12 4.98 -10.03
N HIS A 117 11.66 4.80 -11.27
CA HIS A 117 11.94 5.73 -12.37
C HIS A 117 11.01 6.95 -12.41
N TRP A 118 9.97 6.98 -11.57
CA TRP A 118 9.04 8.09 -11.50
C TRP A 118 9.57 9.23 -10.63
N ARG A 119 9.37 10.47 -11.08
CA ARG A 119 9.73 11.67 -10.33
C ARG A 119 8.49 12.29 -9.72
N PHE A 120 8.56 12.63 -8.43
CA PHE A 120 7.45 13.23 -7.72
C PHE A 120 7.18 14.67 -8.22
N PRO A 121 5.92 15.06 -8.46
CA PRO A 121 5.56 16.39 -8.98
C PRO A 121 5.50 17.45 -7.87
N TYR A 122 6.66 17.96 -7.45
CA TYR A 122 6.74 18.99 -6.42
C TYR A 122 5.89 20.23 -6.75
N GLY A 123 4.98 20.57 -5.82
CA GLY A 123 4.10 21.74 -5.95
C GLY A 123 3.13 21.70 -7.14
N LYS A 124 3.04 20.54 -7.83
CA LYS A 124 2.27 20.37 -9.07
C LYS A 124 1.42 19.10 -8.99
N LEU A 125 0.82 18.81 -7.83
CA LEU A 125 -0.16 17.73 -7.72
C LEU A 125 -1.41 18.06 -8.56
N PRO A 126 -2.20 17.07 -8.99
CA PRO A 126 -3.48 17.35 -9.64
C PRO A 126 -4.43 18.16 -8.73
N PRO A 127 -5.36 18.96 -9.28
CA PRO A 127 -6.19 19.88 -8.49
C PRO A 127 -6.95 19.22 -7.32
N SER A 128 -7.59 18.06 -7.53
CA SER A 128 -8.29 17.32 -6.47
C SER A 128 -7.38 16.89 -5.32
N TRP A 129 -6.12 16.59 -5.60
CA TRP A 129 -5.13 16.20 -4.61
C TRP A 129 -4.59 17.39 -3.81
N GLN A 130 -4.48 18.56 -4.44
CA GLN A 130 -4.09 19.79 -3.75
C GLN A 130 -5.14 20.25 -2.74
N GLN A 131 -6.41 19.93 -3.00
CA GLN A 131 -7.54 20.32 -2.15
C GLN A 131 -7.74 19.40 -0.94
N ILE A 132 -7.03 18.27 -0.84
CA ILE A 132 -7.17 17.33 0.29
C ILE A 132 -7.12 18.01 1.67
N PRO A 133 -6.21 18.98 1.95
CA PRO A 133 -6.18 19.65 3.25
C PRO A 133 -7.44 20.45 3.61
N SER A 134 -8.28 20.82 2.62
CA SER A 134 -9.54 21.55 2.85
C SER A 134 -10.77 20.63 2.92
N PHE A 135 -10.60 19.32 2.72
CA PHE A 135 -11.71 18.38 2.76
C PHE A 135 -12.32 18.30 4.17
N LYS A 136 -13.64 18.45 4.23
CA LYS A 136 -14.41 18.24 5.46
C LYS A 136 -14.69 16.74 5.60
N GLN A 137 -13.79 16.01 6.25
CA GLN A 137 -14.04 14.59 6.55
C GLN A 137 -15.16 14.49 7.58
N THR A 138 -16.20 13.72 7.27
CA THR A 138 -17.47 13.73 8.00
C THR A 138 -17.47 12.89 9.29
N SER A 139 -16.39 12.14 9.57
CA SER A 139 -16.43 11.04 10.55
C SER A 139 -15.42 11.18 11.71
N GLN A 140 -15.98 11.48 12.90
CA GLN A 140 -15.58 11.13 14.28
C GLN A 140 -14.14 11.50 14.75
N PRO A 141 -13.86 11.62 16.07
CA PRO A 141 -12.68 12.32 16.57
C PRO A 141 -11.35 11.70 16.14
N ASN A 142 -10.33 12.55 16.14
CA ASN A 142 -8.94 12.31 15.74
C ASN A 142 -8.18 11.35 16.71
N ASP A 143 -8.87 10.38 17.33
CA ASP A 143 -8.22 9.34 18.12
C ASP A 143 -7.33 8.54 17.17
N SER A 144 -6.01 8.67 17.31
CA SER A 144 -5.03 8.09 16.40
C SER A 144 -4.96 6.57 16.45
N ASN A 145 -5.58 5.93 17.44
CA ASN A 145 -5.37 4.50 17.68
C ASN A 145 -6.27 3.58 16.86
N LEU A 146 -7.33 4.11 16.24
CA LEU A 146 -8.32 3.35 15.48
C LEU A 146 -7.94 3.16 14.00
N CYS A 147 -8.41 2.07 13.39
CA CYS A 147 -8.34 1.87 11.94
C CYS A 147 -9.02 3.02 11.19
N ARG A 148 -8.31 3.65 10.24
CA ARG A 148 -8.87 4.73 9.42
C ARG A 148 -9.97 4.29 8.46
N VAL A 149 -10.14 2.99 8.21
CA VAL A 149 -11.17 2.47 7.29
C VAL A 149 -12.39 1.96 8.05
N THR A 150 -12.21 1.32 9.21
CA THR A 150 -13.28 0.57 9.91
C THR A 150 -13.56 1.03 11.34
N GLN A 151 -12.75 1.93 11.89
CA GLN A 151 -12.74 2.31 13.32
C GLN A 151 -12.48 1.17 14.31
N PHE A 152 -12.06 -0.01 13.85
CA PHE A 152 -11.64 -1.06 14.76
C PHE A 152 -10.45 -0.61 15.63
N GLU A 153 -10.52 -0.92 16.92
CA GLU A 153 -9.49 -0.60 17.90
C GLU A 153 -8.45 -1.71 18.06
N GLU A 154 -8.88 -2.97 17.92
CA GLU A 154 -8.01 -4.14 18.05
C GLU A 154 -7.46 -4.62 16.70
N GLY A 155 -6.29 -5.27 16.73
CA GLY A 155 -5.69 -5.86 15.52
C GLY A 155 -5.28 -4.85 14.46
N VAL A 156 -4.86 -3.66 14.88
CA VAL A 156 -4.50 -2.53 14.02
C VAL A 156 -2.99 -2.26 14.05
N GLU A 157 -2.48 -1.81 12.91
CA GLU A 157 -1.08 -1.62 12.60
C GLU A 157 -0.87 -0.31 11.82
N ASP A 158 0.34 0.24 11.88
CA ASP A 158 0.71 1.42 11.10
C ASP A 158 1.32 1.00 9.75
N ALA A 159 0.60 1.30 8.68
CA ALA A 159 1.00 1.02 7.32
C ALA A 159 1.76 2.21 6.72
N HIS A 160 2.89 1.94 6.05
CA HIS A 160 3.63 3.00 5.36
C HIS A 160 2.93 3.40 4.06
N LEU A 161 2.72 4.70 3.86
CA LEU A 161 2.23 5.24 2.59
C LEU A 161 3.30 5.07 1.49
N VAL A 162 4.53 5.47 1.78
CA VAL A 162 5.72 5.13 1.00
C VAL A 162 6.49 4.03 1.72
N PRO A 163 6.51 2.79 1.20
CA PRO A 163 7.14 1.66 1.86
C PRO A 163 8.63 1.85 2.09
N SER A 164 9.16 1.19 3.13
CA SER A 164 10.59 1.30 3.44
C SER A 164 11.53 0.69 2.39
N SER A 165 11.04 -0.24 1.57
CA SER A 165 11.78 -0.74 0.40
C SER A 165 12.10 0.36 -0.61
N GLU A 166 11.30 1.44 -0.63
CA GLU A 166 11.44 2.56 -1.55
C GLU A 166 12.26 3.72 -0.96
N ARG A 167 13.11 3.46 0.05
CA ARG A 167 13.93 4.49 0.70
C ARG A 167 14.70 5.36 -0.30
N ARG A 168 15.38 4.75 -1.26
CA ARG A 168 16.16 5.48 -2.26
C ARG A 168 15.27 6.45 -3.06
N TRP A 169 14.07 6.00 -3.43
CA TRP A 169 13.12 6.86 -4.12
C TRP A 169 12.64 7.99 -3.19
N PHE A 170 12.30 7.66 -1.94
CA PHE A 170 11.86 8.62 -0.93
C PHE A 170 12.88 9.73 -0.68
N ASP A 171 14.16 9.37 -0.50
CA ASP A 171 15.24 10.33 -0.24
C ASP A 171 15.39 11.33 -1.40
N ASN A 172 15.18 10.87 -2.64
CA ASN A 172 15.27 11.70 -3.84
C ASN A 172 13.99 12.48 -4.18
N ASN A 173 12.86 12.22 -3.50
CA ASN A 173 11.55 12.74 -3.91
C ASN A 173 10.72 13.39 -2.79
N LEU A 174 10.71 12.84 -1.58
CA LEU A 174 9.85 13.33 -0.50
C LEU A 174 10.62 13.80 0.73
N ALA A 175 11.91 13.51 0.85
CA ALA A 175 12.72 13.97 1.97
C ALA A 175 12.70 15.50 2.14
N LEU A 176 12.59 16.27 1.05
CA LEU A 176 12.50 17.74 1.11
C LEU A 176 11.25 18.27 1.83
N TYR A 177 10.17 17.47 1.89
CA TYR A 177 8.97 17.84 2.64
C TYR A 177 9.11 17.58 4.14
N MET A 178 10.18 16.91 4.57
CA MET A 178 10.42 16.54 5.96
C MET A 178 11.37 17.57 6.60
N ASN A 179 10.93 18.22 7.67
CA ASN A 179 11.82 19.08 8.46
C ASN A 179 12.74 18.19 9.33
N SER A 180 14.05 18.26 9.09
CA SER A 180 15.05 17.27 9.49
C SER A 180 15.53 17.42 10.94
N ALA A 181 14.64 17.23 11.93
CA ALA A 181 15.03 17.02 13.33
C ALA A 181 14.92 15.55 13.77
N ARG A 182 14.32 14.68 12.94
CA ARG A 182 14.17 13.24 13.23
C ARG A 182 15.29 12.43 12.58
N ALA A 183 15.82 11.46 13.33
CA ALA A 183 16.87 10.55 12.85
C ALA A 183 16.46 9.70 11.63
N ASP A 184 15.15 9.51 11.40
CA ASP A 184 14.64 8.86 10.20
C ASP A 184 13.31 9.49 9.73
N ALA A 185 13.35 10.25 8.64
CA ALA A 185 12.21 10.95 8.06
C ALA A 185 11.17 10.02 7.39
N LEU A 186 11.58 8.84 6.93
CA LEU A 186 10.67 7.85 6.33
C LEU A 186 9.75 7.23 7.38
N LYS A 187 10.24 7.10 8.62
CA LYS A 187 9.47 6.61 9.76
C LYS A 187 8.62 7.70 10.43
N ALA A 188 8.49 8.87 9.80
CA ALA A 188 7.65 9.92 10.32
C ALA A 188 6.18 9.49 10.32
N PRO A 189 5.38 9.82 11.35
CA PRO A 189 3.96 9.46 11.41
C PRO A 189 3.13 9.98 10.24
N VAL A 190 3.58 11.02 9.53
CA VAL A 190 2.90 11.54 8.33
C VAL A 190 3.04 10.62 7.10
N ASN A 191 4.01 9.71 7.11
CA ASN A 191 4.15 8.63 6.13
C ASN A 191 3.39 7.36 6.56
N MET A 192 2.55 7.43 7.60
CA MET A 192 1.87 6.26 8.15
C MET A 192 0.36 6.45 8.16
N ILE A 193 -0.37 5.35 7.99
CA ILE A 193 -1.81 5.27 8.19
C ILE A 193 -2.16 4.03 9.01
N ARG A 194 -2.97 4.23 10.05
CA ARG A 194 -3.44 3.18 10.96
C ARG A 194 -4.52 2.33 10.27
N LEU A 195 -4.25 1.04 10.04
CA LEU A 195 -5.15 0.10 9.36
C LEU A 195 -5.34 -1.18 10.18
N ARG A 196 -6.49 -1.86 10.01
CA ARG A 196 -6.68 -3.22 10.54
C ARG A 196 -5.74 -4.17 9.78
N SER A 197 -5.19 -5.19 10.42
CA SER A 197 -4.12 -6.04 9.87
C SER A 197 -4.46 -6.69 8.52
N ASP A 198 -5.72 -7.11 8.31
CA ASP A 198 -6.22 -7.63 7.04
C ASP A 198 -6.23 -6.55 5.94
N ILE A 199 -6.69 -5.34 6.26
CA ILE A 199 -6.70 -4.19 5.36
C ILE A 199 -5.27 -3.73 5.06
N HIS A 200 -4.38 -3.73 6.06
CA HIS A 200 -2.96 -3.41 5.90
C HIS A 200 -2.27 -4.38 4.94
N THR A 201 -2.48 -5.69 5.11
CA THR A 201 -1.92 -6.72 4.22
C THR A 201 -2.33 -6.48 2.78
N VAL A 202 -3.61 -6.18 2.56
CA VAL A 202 -4.16 -5.88 1.24
C VAL A 202 -3.64 -4.56 0.68
N PHE A 203 -3.48 -3.56 1.54
CA PHE A 203 -2.90 -2.27 1.17
C PHE A 203 -1.51 -2.50 0.62
N ASP A 204 -0.60 -3.13 1.38
CA ASP A 204 0.79 -3.44 1.01
C ASP A 204 0.90 -4.29 -0.26
N ALA A 205 -0.08 -5.14 -0.52
CA ALA A 205 -0.19 -5.88 -1.78
C ALA A 205 -0.61 -5.02 -2.99
N LYS A 206 -0.64 -3.68 -2.86
CA LYS A 206 -0.99 -2.71 -3.92
C LYS A 206 -2.36 -2.99 -4.53
N ARG A 207 -3.31 -3.44 -3.73
CA ARG A 207 -4.66 -3.80 -4.22
C ARG A 207 -5.61 -2.61 -4.28
N PHE A 208 -5.43 -1.64 -3.40
CA PHE A 208 -6.18 -0.38 -3.36
C PHE A 208 -5.27 0.78 -2.96
N ALA A 209 -5.77 1.99 -3.18
CA ALA A 209 -5.18 3.22 -2.69
C ALA A 209 -6.27 4.11 -2.07
N ILE A 210 -5.85 5.15 -1.36
CA ILE A 210 -6.75 6.19 -0.88
C ILE A 210 -6.66 7.36 -1.84
N VAL A 211 -7.80 7.75 -2.42
CA VAL A 211 -7.86 8.78 -3.48
C VAL A 211 -8.91 9.84 -3.14
N PRO A 212 -8.75 11.07 -3.64
CA PRO A 212 -9.79 12.09 -3.56
C PRO A 212 -10.95 11.73 -4.52
N LEU A 213 -12.19 11.81 -4.03
CA LEU A 213 -13.40 11.71 -4.84
C LEU A 213 -14.48 12.64 -4.27
N ASP A 214 -14.98 13.57 -5.09
CA ASP A 214 -16.01 14.57 -4.73
C ASP A 214 -15.78 15.23 -3.34
N GLY A 215 -14.54 15.66 -3.07
CA GLY A 215 -14.17 16.36 -1.83
C GLY A 215 -13.96 15.47 -0.60
N ARG A 216 -13.80 14.16 -0.80
CA ARG A 216 -13.61 13.15 0.26
C ARG A 216 -12.44 12.25 -0.07
N LEU A 217 -11.90 11.58 0.95
CA LEU A 217 -10.91 10.53 0.77
C LEU A 217 -11.60 9.18 0.87
N ILE A 218 -11.47 8.36 -0.17
CA ILE A 218 -12.11 7.04 -0.24
C ILE A 218 -11.08 5.94 -0.45
N VAL A 219 -11.43 4.71 -0.06
CA VAL A 219 -10.73 3.50 -0.50
C VAL A 219 -11.12 3.20 -1.95
N TYR A 220 -10.15 3.22 -2.86
CA TYR A 220 -10.35 2.93 -4.27
C TYR A 220 -9.59 1.67 -4.67
N CYS A 221 -10.32 0.63 -5.04
CA CYS A 221 -9.78 -0.67 -5.43
C CYS A 221 -9.32 -0.65 -6.90
N LEU A 222 -8.04 -0.93 -7.17
CA LEU A 222 -7.46 -0.91 -8.52
C LEU A 222 -7.21 -2.33 -9.07
N ASN A 223 -6.65 -3.21 -8.25
CA ASN A 223 -6.13 -4.50 -8.71
C ASN A 223 -6.98 -5.66 -8.18
N TYR A 224 -8.26 -5.67 -8.56
CA TYR A 224 -9.22 -6.71 -8.17
C TYR A 224 -10.02 -7.25 -9.34
N GLN A 225 -10.55 -8.46 -9.15
CA GLN A 225 -11.56 -9.05 -10.03
C GLN A 225 -12.96 -8.74 -9.48
N LEU A 226 -13.96 -8.79 -10.36
CA LEU A 226 -15.36 -8.71 -9.95
C LEU A 226 -15.73 -9.87 -9.00
N GLY A 227 -16.59 -9.58 -8.02
CA GLY A 227 -16.95 -10.52 -6.95
C GLY A 227 -15.90 -10.65 -5.84
N SER A 228 -14.92 -9.74 -5.80
CA SER A 228 -14.00 -9.63 -4.66
C SER A 228 -14.75 -9.12 -3.44
N GLN A 229 -14.84 -9.95 -2.40
CA GLN A 229 -15.46 -9.58 -1.12
C GLN A 229 -14.83 -8.31 -0.51
N PHE A 230 -13.51 -8.12 -0.69
CA PHE A 230 -12.86 -6.91 -0.21
C PHE A 230 -13.33 -5.67 -0.97
N ALA A 231 -13.41 -5.76 -2.30
CA ALA A 231 -13.87 -4.63 -3.11
C ALA A 231 -15.34 -4.31 -2.83
N ASP A 232 -16.18 -5.33 -2.69
CA ASP A 232 -17.60 -5.18 -2.35
C ASP A 232 -17.81 -4.48 -0.99
N LEU A 233 -16.91 -4.74 -0.02
CA LEU A 233 -17.00 -4.14 1.32
C LEU A 233 -16.38 -2.74 1.40
N TYR A 234 -15.30 -2.48 0.66
CA TYR A 234 -14.45 -1.31 0.92
C TYR A 234 -14.30 -0.35 -0.26
N HIS A 235 -14.58 -0.73 -1.50
CA HIS A 235 -14.51 0.22 -2.61
C HIS A 235 -15.52 1.36 -2.40
N GLY A 236 -15.06 2.61 -2.54
CA GLY A 236 -15.89 3.80 -2.35
C GLY A 236 -16.14 4.18 -0.88
N VAL A 237 -15.65 3.40 0.09
CA VAL A 237 -15.79 3.73 1.51
C VAL A 237 -14.95 4.96 1.86
N GLU A 238 -15.60 6.00 2.38
CA GLU A 238 -14.94 7.19 2.92
C GLU A 238 -14.13 6.82 4.17
N ILE A 239 -12.86 7.19 4.18
CA ILE A 239 -12.00 6.95 5.33
C ILE A 239 -12.23 8.00 6.43
N HIS A 240 -11.99 7.58 7.66
CA HIS A 240 -11.99 8.43 8.84
C HIS A 240 -10.90 9.49 8.80
N GLN A 241 -11.10 10.53 9.62
CA GLN A 241 -10.22 11.69 9.62
C GLN A 241 -8.75 11.28 9.77
N ILE A 242 -7.94 11.70 8.79
CA ILE A 242 -6.48 11.66 8.88
C ILE A 242 -6.05 13.07 9.33
N ARG A 243 -4.98 13.18 10.11
CA ARG A 243 -4.37 14.48 10.39
C ARG A 243 -3.96 15.14 9.08
N ALA A 244 -4.78 16.07 8.59
CA ALA A 244 -4.59 16.79 7.33
C ALA A 244 -3.48 17.86 7.40
N SER A 245 -2.45 17.66 8.22
CA SER A 245 -1.28 18.53 8.23
C SER A 245 -0.44 18.24 6.99
N PRO A 246 0.00 19.27 6.24
CA PRO A 246 1.03 19.08 5.24
C PRO A 246 2.23 18.34 5.86
N PRO A 247 2.86 17.40 5.15
CA PRO A 247 2.65 17.04 3.73
C PRO A 247 1.83 15.74 3.48
N VAL A 248 0.69 15.51 4.17
CA VAL A 248 -0.06 14.24 4.02
C VAL A 248 -0.54 13.95 2.59
N CYS A 249 -0.96 14.97 1.82
CA CYS A 249 -1.48 14.76 0.46
C CYS A 249 -0.37 14.29 -0.49
N GLN A 250 0.88 14.71 -0.26
CA GLN A 250 2.03 14.23 -1.01
C GLN A 250 2.26 12.73 -0.80
N PHE A 251 2.13 12.24 0.44
CA PHE A 251 2.29 10.83 0.74
C PHE A 251 1.16 9.96 0.21
N LEU A 252 -0.09 10.42 0.34
CA LEU A 252 -1.25 9.73 -0.27
C LEU A 252 -1.09 9.63 -1.78
N PHE A 253 -0.62 10.71 -2.42
CA PHE A 253 -0.38 10.72 -3.86
C PHE A 253 0.75 9.77 -4.28
N ALA A 254 1.86 9.78 -3.54
CA ALA A 254 2.95 8.85 -3.77
C ALA A 254 2.49 7.39 -3.60
N ARG A 255 1.63 7.10 -2.62
CA ARG A 255 1.02 5.78 -2.45
C ARG A 255 0.14 5.39 -3.65
N PHE A 256 -0.68 6.32 -4.14
CA PHE A 256 -1.51 6.07 -5.31
C PHE A 256 -0.65 5.76 -6.53
N ALA A 257 0.39 6.55 -6.80
CA ALA A 257 1.35 6.26 -7.87
C ALA A 257 2.01 4.89 -7.70
N TYR A 258 2.47 4.56 -6.49
CA TYR A 258 3.05 3.25 -6.17
C TYR A 258 2.11 2.09 -6.51
N THR A 259 0.80 2.28 -6.30
CA THR A 259 -0.24 1.30 -6.60
C THR A 259 -0.53 1.21 -8.10
N VAL A 260 -0.57 2.35 -8.81
CA VAL A 260 -0.78 2.42 -10.27
C VAL A 260 0.32 1.67 -11.04
N PHE A 261 1.58 1.74 -10.60
CA PHE A 261 2.67 1.00 -11.24
C PHE A 261 2.50 -0.52 -11.17
N ASP A 262 1.77 -1.05 -10.18
CA ASP A 262 1.43 -2.48 -10.15
C ASP A 262 0.45 -2.84 -11.29
N THR A 263 -0.53 -1.97 -11.56
CA THR A 263 -1.47 -2.17 -12.67
C THR A 263 -0.76 -2.13 -14.04
N LEU A 264 0.30 -1.33 -14.18
CA LEU A 264 1.10 -1.24 -15.42
C LEU A 264 1.82 -2.56 -15.79
N ARG A 265 2.00 -3.49 -14.85
CA ARG A 265 2.71 -4.76 -15.09
C ARG A 265 2.17 -5.50 -16.32
N GLY A 266 0.84 -5.48 -16.52
CA GLY A 266 0.18 -6.12 -17.66
C GLY A 266 0.66 -5.60 -19.00
N PHE A 267 0.84 -4.28 -19.13
CA PHE A 267 1.42 -3.66 -20.31
C PHE A 267 2.85 -4.15 -20.52
N LEU A 268 3.70 -4.05 -19.50
CA LEU A 268 5.14 -4.34 -19.60
C LEU A 268 5.46 -5.77 -20.04
N VAL A 269 4.68 -6.77 -19.58
CA VAL A 269 4.93 -8.19 -19.92
C VAL A 269 4.56 -8.58 -21.34
N LEU A 270 3.84 -7.73 -22.09
CA LEU A 270 3.54 -7.99 -23.50
C LEU A 270 4.84 -8.10 -24.31
N ASN A 271 4.93 -9.09 -25.20
CA ASN A 271 6.14 -9.40 -25.96
C ASN A 271 6.38 -8.44 -27.14
N ILE A 272 6.36 -7.14 -26.87
CA ILE A 272 6.49 -6.05 -27.84
C ILE A 272 7.43 -4.99 -27.23
N PRO A 273 8.36 -4.41 -28.02
CA PRO A 273 9.20 -3.30 -27.59
C PRO A 273 8.37 -2.10 -27.16
N LYS A 274 8.85 -1.37 -26.15
CA LYS A 274 8.12 -0.22 -25.58
C LYS A 274 9.04 0.97 -25.43
N LYS A 275 8.52 2.14 -25.77
CA LYS A 275 9.18 3.42 -25.50
C LYS A 275 8.98 3.73 -24.01
N LEU A 276 10.06 3.66 -23.25
CA LEU A 276 10.03 3.85 -21.81
C LEU A 276 10.77 5.12 -21.40
N ARG A 277 10.24 5.79 -20.38
CA ARG A 277 10.82 6.97 -19.76
C ARG A 277 11.56 6.55 -18.48
N LEU A 278 12.88 6.62 -18.49
CA LEU A 278 13.75 6.13 -17.43
C LEU A 278 14.44 7.29 -16.72
N PHE A 279 14.43 7.28 -15.39
CA PHE A 279 15.29 8.18 -14.61
C PHE A 279 16.59 7.45 -14.27
N MET A 280 17.71 7.94 -14.81
CA MET A 280 19.06 7.40 -14.61
C MET A 280 20.03 8.56 -14.48
N ASN A 281 21.05 8.44 -13.62
CA ASN A 281 22.11 9.45 -13.47
C ASN A 281 21.58 10.89 -13.26
N ASN A 282 20.51 11.04 -12.48
CA ASN A 282 19.81 12.31 -12.24
C ASN A 282 19.21 13.00 -13.49
N GLN A 283 19.00 12.25 -14.57
CA GLN A 283 18.40 12.73 -15.81
C GLN A 283 17.25 11.82 -16.26
N MET A 284 16.27 12.42 -16.95
CA MET A 284 15.21 11.66 -17.61
C MET A 284 15.64 11.33 -19.03
N GLU A 285 15.66 10.04 -19.36
CA GLU A 285 15.97 9.53 -20.69
C GLU A 285 14.76 8.79 -21.26
N THR A 286 14.64 8.79 -22.58
CA THR A 286 13.64 7.99 -23.30
C THR A 286 14.35 6.91 -24.10
N GLU A 287 13.96 5.66 -23.91
CA GLU A 287 14.60 4.52 -24.55
C GLU A 287 13.57 3.54 -25.10
N LEU A 288 13.81 3.03 -26.31
CA LEU A 288 13.04 1.91 -26.86
C LEU A 288 13.56 0.60 -26.27
N CYS A 289 12.86 0.10 -25.25
CA CYS A 289 13.24 -1.11 -24.54
C CYS A 289 12.69 -2.37 -25.21
N ASN A 290 13.52 -3.41 -25.31
CA ASN A 290 13.08 -4.72 -25.78
C ASN A 290 12.18 -5.44 -24.75
N PRO A 291 11.44 -6.50 -25.16
CA PRO A 291 10.52 -7.20 -24.28
C PRO A 291 11.16 -7.78 -23.01
N GLU A 292 12.37 -8.33 -23.12
CA GLU A 292 13.14 -8.89 -22.01
C GLU A 292 13.36 -7.85 -20.89
N ARG A 293 13.77 -6.63 -21.27
CA ARG A 293 13.98 -5.54 -20.33
C ARG A 293 12.66 -5.05 -19.73
N CYS A 294 11.59 -4.95 -20.53
CA CYS A 294 10.26 -4.60 -20.04
C CYS A 294 9.75 -5.60 -18.99
N TRP A 295 9.97 -6.90 -19.25
CA TRP A 295 9.60 -7.95 -18.31
C TRP A 295 10.38 -7.87 -16.99
N ARG A 296 11.67 -7.52 -17.01
CA ARG A 296 12.45 -7.27 -15.79
C ARG A 296 11.89 -6.13 -14.95
N PHE A 297 11.43 -5.04 -15.58
CA PHE A 297 10.72 -3.97 -14.86
C PHE A 297 9.42 -4.47 -14.23
N ALA A 298 8.63 -5.27 -14.96
CA ALA A 298 7.42 -5.86 -14.39
C ALA A 298 7.74 -6.75 -13.19
N GLN A 299 8.76 -7.61 -13.28
CA GLN A 299 9.20 -8.47 -12.17
C GLN A 299 9.64 -7.68 -10.95
N TYR A 300 10.41 -6.61 -11.16
CA TYR A 300 10.84 -5.73 -10.09
C TYR A 300 9.64 -5.18 -9.31
N THR A 301 8.65 -4.62 -10.02
CA THR A 301 7.41 -4.14 -9.40
C THR A 301 6.65 -5.25 -8.65
N ALA A 302 6.69 -6.51 -9.11
CA ALA A 302 6.08 -7.66 -8.42
C ALA A 302 6.67 -7.93 -7.03
N CYS A 303 7.95 -7.65 -6.87
CA CYS A 303 8.75 -7.99 -5.70
C CYS A 303 8.81 -6.83 -4.70
N GLN A 304 8.59 -5.59 -5.14
CA GLN A 304 8.49 -4.43 -4.26
C GLN A 304 7.38 -4.61 -3.21
N GLY A 305 7.72 -4.38 -1.93
CA GLY A 305 6.79 -4.49 -0.80
C GLY A 305 6.64 -5.90 -0.22
N LYS A 306 7.22 -6.94 -0.85
CA LYS A 306 7.32 -8.27 -0.23
C LYS A 306 8.48 -8.26 0.75
N SER A 307 8.18 -7.98 2.01
CA SER A 307 9.09 -8.23 3.13
C SER A 307 9.69 -9.64 3.00
N ALA A 308 10.99 -9.77 3.26
CA ALA A 308 11.75 -11.03 3.25
C ALA A 308 11.30 -12.05 4.34
N SER A 309 10.05 -11.96 4.81
CA SER A 309 9.41 -12.91 5.73
C SER A 309 8.92 -14.18 5.03
N ALA A 310 8.94 -14.23 3.69
CA ALA A 310 8.83 -15.48 2.95
C ALA A 310 10.21 -16.13 2.77
N SER A 311 10.64 -16.87 3.81
CA SER A 311 11.66 -17.92 3.76
C SER A 311 13.00 -17.58 3.07
N ALA A 312 13.82 -16.75 3.70
CA ALA A 312 15.28 -16.87 3.58
C ALA A 312 15.81 -17.62 4.81
N SER A 313 15.62 -18.95 4.84
CA SER A 313 16.41 -19.79 5.76
C SER A 313 17.90 -19.50 5.49
N PRO A 314 18.73 -19.18 6.49
CA PRO A 314 20.15 -18.94 6.27
C PRO A 314 20.76 -20.17 5.59
N ARG A 315 21.22 -20.02 4.34
CA ARG A 315 21.96 -21.08 3.67
C ARG A 315 23.20 -21.37 4.52
N LYS A 316 23.33 -22.63 4.95
CA LYS A 316 24.53 -23.18 5.59
C LYS A 316 25.78 -22.69 4.87
N ARG A 317 26.71 -22.09 5.61
CA ARG A 317 28.06 -21.79 5.12
C ARG A 317 28.70 -23.11 4.66
N PRO A 318 29.37 -23.16 3.49
CA PRO A 318 30.17 -24.31 3.12
C PRO A 318 31.40 -24.37 4.03
N TYR A 319 31.64 -25.55 4.59
CA TYR A 319 32.82 -25.86 5.38
C TYR A 319 34.03 -26.03 4.44
N PRO A 320 35.18 -25.39 4.68
CA PRO A 320 36.41 -25.66 3.91
C PRO A 320 37.03 -26.99 4.31
N ASP A 321 37.41 -27.77 3.30
CA ASP A 321 38.06 -29.08 3.37
C ASP A 321 39.54 -28.99 3.85
N ALA A 322 40.03 -30.07 4.45
CA ALA A 322 41.31 -30.28 5.17
C ALA A 322 42.58 -30.14 4.30
N GLY A 323 43.84 -30.00 4.77
CA GLY A 323 44.59 -30.11 6.05
C GLY A 323 46.06 -29.68 5.75
N PRO A 324 47.17 -30.18 6.39
CA PRO A 324 47.31 -31.06 7.56
C PRO A 324 48.32 -30.58 8.68
N ALA A 325 48.19 -31.24 9.84
CA ALA A 325 49.20 -31.63 10.87
C ALA A 325 50.17 -30.61 11.51
N TYR A 326 50.14 -30.49 12.85
CA TYR A 326 51.17 -30.94 13.83
C TYR A 326 50.63 -30.78 15.29
N SER A 327 50.61 -31.91 16.04
CA SER A 327 50.96 -32.18 17.47
C SER A 327 51.03 -31.01 18.48
N ASP A 328 50.59 -31.07 19.76
CA ASP A 328 50.34 -32.12 20.76
C ASP A 328 49.45 -31.59 21.93
N ASP A 329 48.90 -32.52 22.74
CA ASP A 329 48.42 -32.41 24.16
C ASP A 329 47.37 -31.35 24.54
N ASP A 330 46.29 -31.60 25.30
CA ASP A 330 46.05 -32.58 26.36
C ASP A 330 44.55 -32.63 26.71
N GLY A 331 44.01 -33.83 26.99
CA GLY A 331 43.10 -34.08 28.13
C GLY A 331 41.57 -33.82 28.07
N MET A 332 40.83 -34.93 27.88
CA MET A 332 39.46 -35.29 28.36
C MET A 332 38.22 -34.72 27.62
N GLU A 333 37.63 -35.47 26.68
CA GLU A 333 36.62 -36.56 26.83
C GLU A 333 35.20 -36.04 27.20
N GLU A 334 34.27 -35.97 26.23
CA GLU A 334 33.28 -37.03 25.84
C GLU A 334 31.98 -36.85 26.67
N GLU A 335 30.73 -37.02 26.23
CA GLU A 335 30.09 -37.65 25.07
C GLU A 335 28.66 -37.02 25.03
N PHE A 336 28.24 -36.33 23.96
CA PHE A 336 27.43 -36.85 22.84
C PHE A 336 25.94 -37.10 23.17
N ARG A 337 25.04 -36.53 22.34
CA ARG A 337 24.20 -37.28 21.38
C ARG A 337 23.14 -36.37 20.76
N GLY A 338 23.41 -35.92 19.53
CA GLY A 338 22.37 -35.54 18.59
C GLY A 338 21.59 -36.78 18.12
N ARG A 339 20.31 -36.61 17.79
CA ARG A 339 19.50 -37.66 17.16
C ARG A 339 19.01 -37.23 15.78
N LYS A 340 19.52 -37.93 14.76
CA LYS A 340 19.00 -38.00 13.38
C LYS A 340 17.54 -38.48 13.38
N LYS A 341 16.71 -37.84 12.57
CA LYS A 341 15.33 -38.28 12.28
C LYS A 341 15.35 -39.23 11.08
N SER A 342 15.12 -40.51 11.32
CA SER A 342 14.84 -41.53 10.31
C SER A 342 13.33 -41.65 10.12
N ARG A 343 12.90 -41.80 8.86
CA ARG A 343 11.53 -42.18 8.47
C ARG A 343 11.38 -43.69 8.50
N SER A 344 10.23 -44.18 8.98
CA SER A 344 9.65 -45.47 8.59
C SER A 344 8.15 -45.43 8.88
N ASP A 345 7.35 -45.77 7.88
CA ASP A 345 5.95 -46.18 8.00
C ASP A 345 5.89 -47.54 8.71
N GLU A 346 4.95 -47.73 9.64
CA GLU A 346 3.88 -48.73 9.54
C GLU A 346 2.91 -48.70 10.74
N THR A 347 1.78 -49.33 10.47
CA THR A 347 0.43 -49.30 11.04
C THR A 347 0.24 -49.79 12.48
N SER A 348 -0.80 -49.23 13.11
CA SER A 348 -1.79 -49.87 14.00
C SER A 348 -1.72 -49.67 15.54
N SER A 349 -2.89 -49.23 16.05
CA SER A 349 -3.56 -49.65 17.29
C SER A 349 -3.14 -49.04 18.65
N SER A 350 -4.10 -48.27 19.18
CA SER A 350 -4.70 -48.37 20.53
C SER A 350 -4.02 -47.74 21.76
N ALA A 351 -4.80 -46.84 22.39
CA ALA A 351 -4.93 -46.55 23.84
C ALA A 351 -3.72 -45.90 24.56
N ASP A 352 -3.85 -45.14 25.63
CA ASP A 352 -4.84 -44.23 26.23
C ASP A 352 -4.11 -43.65 27.45
N LEU A 353 -4.14 -42.32 27.65
CA LEU A 353 -3.95 -41.53 28.91
C LEU A 353 -2.66 -41.79 29.78
N SER A 354 -2.13 -40.90 30.63
CA SER A 354 -2.75 -39.86 31.45
C SER A 354 -1.75 -38.73 31.77
N VAL A 355 -2.32 -37.55 32.02
CA VAL A 355 -1.68 -36.33 32.52
C VAL A 355 -1.49 -36.39 34.04
N LYS A 356 -0.40 -35.79 34.55
CA LYS A 356 -0.34 -35.24 35.91
C LYS A 356 0.03 -33.75 35.84
N THR A 357 -0.91 -32.90 36.26
CA THR A 357 -0.65 -31.61 36.91
C THR A 357 -1.10 -31.72 38.37
N PRO A 358 -0.46 -30.98 39.27
CA PRO A 358 -1.13 -29.83 39.90
C PRO A 358 -0.15 -28.63 39.91
N GLU A 359 -0.46 -27.38 40.23
CA GLU A 359 -1.41 -26.82 41.19
C GLU A 359 -1.49 -25.30 40.93
N THR A 360 -2.59 -24.68 41.34
CA THR A 360 -2.96 -23.29 41.02
C THR A 360 -2.84 -22.40 42.27
N THR A 361 -2.71 -21.09 42.03
CA THR A 361 -3.08 -19.90 42.85
C THR A 361 -1.97 -19.17 43.61
N PRO A 362 -2.13 -17.88 43.98
CA PRO A 362 -3.06 -16.84 43.49
C PRO A 362 -2.39 -15.46 43.19
N PHE A 363 -3.14 -14.61 42.48
CA PHE A 363 -2.98 -13.15 42.45
C PHE A 363 -3.08 -12.50 43.85
N PRO A 364 -2.57 -11.27 43.99
CA PRO A 364 -3.39 -10.24 44.63
C PRO A 364 -3.49 -8.94 43.81
N ALA A 365 -4.58 -8.24 44.06
CA ALA A 365 -5.04 -7.04 43.39
C ALA A 365 -4.48 -5.73 43.99
N SER A 366 -4.43 -4.71 43.13
CA SER A 366 -4.75 -3.28 43.32
C SER A 366 -4.42 -2.56 44.64
N LYS A 367 -3.76 -1.40 44.52
CA LYS A 367 -4.01 -0.22 45.38
C LYS A 367 -4.18 1.05 44.56
N ILE A 368 -5.22 1.78 44.94
CA ILE A 368 -5.69 3.10 44.50
C ILE A 368 -5.21 4.17 45.47
N GLY A 369 -5.02 5.40 44.96
CA GLY A 369 -5.20 6.67 45.68
C GLY A 369 -3.94 7.53 45.76
N LYS A 370 -3.98 8.87 45.74
CA LYS A 370 -5.06 9.87 45.63
C LYS A 370 -4.36 11.26 45.71
N THR A 371 -4.83 12.29 44.94
CA THR A 371 -4.99 13.74 45.30
C THR A 371 -3.75 14.56 45.77
N THR A 372 -3.52 15.88 45.59
CA THR A 372 -4.21 17.10 45.08
C THR A 372 -3.27 18.33 45.28
N HIS A 373 -3.67 19.50 44.73
CA HIS A 373 -3.31 20.91 45.06
C HIS A 373 -2.09 21.54 44.35
N VAL A 374 -2.03 22.84 43.97
CA VAL A 374 -2.90 24.01 43.61
C VAL A 374 -1.96 25.24 43.54
N ASP A 375 -2.47 26.37 43.01
CA ASP A 375 -1.97 27.78 42.95
C ASP A 375 -1.23 28.21 41.67
N ASN A 376 -1.78 29.09 40.82
CA ASN A 376 -2.06 30.56 40.94
C ASN A 376 -0.77 31.40 40.74
N GLY A 377 -0.71 32.49 39.96
CA GLY A 377 -1.72 33.29 39.27
C GLY A 377 -1.06 34.42 38.44
N ASP A 378 -1.93 35.35 38.02
CA ASP A 378 -1.75 36.75 37.56
C ASP A 378 -1.13 37.01 36.17
N GLU A 379 -1.82 37.61 35.17
CA GLU A 379 -2.61 38.86 35.03
C GLU A 379 -1.80 40.11 34.61
N HIS A 380 -2.50 40.96 33.83
CA HIS A 380 -2.18 42.32 33.34
C HIS A 380 -1.45 42.49 31.99
N LEU A 381 -1.79 43.42 31.09
CA LEU A 381 -2.99 44.22 30.78
C LEU A 381 -2.68 45.07 29.52
N ILE A 382 -3.69 45.22 28.63
CA ILE A 382 -4.11 46.34 27.75
C ILE A 382 -3.15 47.19 26.86
N LEU A 383 -3.74 47.55 25.70
CA LEU A 383 -3.71 48.80 24.89
C LEU A 383 -2.73 48.81 23.71
N SER A 384 -2.97 49.49 22.59
CA SER A 384 -4.10 49.98 21.76
C SER A 384 -3.46 50.85 20.65
N SER A 385 -4.26 51.34 19.70
CA SER A 385 -3.95 52.38 18.69
C SER A 385 -3.25 51.87 17.40
N GLN A 386 -3.87 51.92 16.22
CA GLN A 386 -4.40 53.01 15.37
C GLN A 386 -3.37 53.65 14.43
N GLY A 387 -3.78 53.81 13.15
CA GLY A 387 -3.17 54.65 12.11
C GLY A 387 -3.07 53.88 10.77
N ARG A 388 -4.05 53.87 9.85
CA ARG A 388 -4.52 54.92 8.89
C ARG A 388 -3.45 55.56 7.99
N GLY A 389 -3.74 55.55 6.68
CA GLY A 389 -3.27 56.52 5.66
C GLY A 389 -2.39 55.88 4.57
N TRP A 390 -2.91 55.48 3.40
CA TRP A 390 -3.15 56.28 2.17
C TRP A 390 -1.91 57.03 1.64
N GLY A 391 -1.52 56.71 0.39
CA GLY A 391 -0.51 57.45 -0.36
C GLY A 391 -0.21 56.83 -1.73
N THR A 392 -0.74 57.46 -2.76
CA THR A 392 -0.66 57.17 -4.20
C THR A 392 0.68 57.55 -4.86
N ALA A 393 0.90 56.92 -6.02
CA ALA A 393 1.59 57.43 -7.24
C ALA A 393 3.12 57.58 -7.23
N GLY A 394 3.71 56.97 -8.26
CA GLY A 394 5.11 57.02 -8.68
C GLY A 394 5.30 56.00 -9.79
#